data_AF-A0A3A8J1C1-F1
#
_entry.id   AF-A0A3A8J1C1-F1
#
_cell.length_a   1.000
_cell.length_b   1.000
_cell.length_c   1.000
_cell.angle_alpha   90.00
_cell.angle_beta   90.00
_cell.angle_gamma   90.00
#
_symmetry.space_group_name_H-M   'P 1'
#
loop_
_entity.id
_entity.type
_entity.pdbx_description
1 polymer ?
#
loop_
_entity_poly.entity_id
_entity_poly.type
_entity_poly.pdbx_seq_one_letter_code
_entity_poly.pdbx_strand_id
1 'polypeptide(L)'
;MRSESTTAWLVSFILACWLTVSALGGVGLVALGLLYLLTVEPGHFPGDPPAADMIVELAIVFWLFTLLGLCGAFAWSRFGQQDKVVRVGSKTVAVLLMLSVLSLTPVLAQVGRRHFGEWGQLKALLRQGEAKVLERVQREGGVLSHEEVVVARDGFKANPVYFQFKDMPRPVQVRVMSSLPPYVGVDFGDGNNARFDPDTMLCTFSD
;
A
#
# COMPACT_ATOMS: atom_id res chain seq x y z
N MET A 1 -27.55 11.89 43.07
CA MET A 1 -26.30 12.61 42.73
C MET A 1 -25.04 11.75 42.89
N ARG A 2 -25.02 10.48 42.43
CA ARG A 2 -23.85 9.58 42.57
C ARG A 2 -23.40 8.90 41.27
N SER A 3 -24.06 9.16 40.14
CA SER A 3 -23.75 8.51 38.85
C SER A 3 -22.74 9.29 38.00
N GLU A 4 -22.58 10.59 38.20
CA GLU A 4 -21.68 11.43 37.40
C GLU A 4 -20.19 11.14 37.66
N SER A 5 -19.82 10.66 38.86
CA SER A 5 -18.41 10.33 39.13
C SER A 5 -18.00 8.99 38.53
N THR A 6 -18.91 8.02 38.44
CA THR A 6 -18.60 6.67 37.90
C THR A 6 -18.43 6.70 36.38
N THR A 7 -19.26 7.47 35.67
CA THR A 7 -19.15 7.62 34.22
C THR A 7 -17.88 8.39 33.83
N ALA A 8 -17.56 9.48 34.52
CA ALA A 8 -16.34 10.25 34.27
C ALA A 8 -15.06 9.45 34.55
N TRP A 9 -15.07 8.63 35.61
CA TRP A 9 -13.96 7.73 35.93
C TRP A 9 -13.78 6.65 34.85
N LEU A 10 -14.87 6.01 34.43
CA LEU A 10 -14.83 4.96 33.41
C LEU A 10 -14.34 5.48 32.06
N VAL A 11 -14.82 6.67 31.64
CA VAL A 11 -14.34 7.34 30.41
C VAL A 11 -12.85 7.66 30.51
N SER A 12 -12.40 8.20 31.65
CA SER A 12 -10.98 8.54 31.85
C SER A 12 -10.08 7.31 31.87
N PHE A 13 -10.55 6.20 32.45
CA PHE A 13 -9.84 4.92 32.42
C PHE A 13 -9.72 4.36 31.00
N ILE A 14 -10.82 4.35 30.23
CA ILE A 14 -10.82 3.91 28.82
C ILE A 14 -9.85 4.77 28.00
N LEU A 15 -9.88 6.10 28.18
CA LEU A 15 -8.96 7.00 27.51
C LEU A 15 -7.50 6.73 27.90
N ALA A 16 -7.20 6.45 29.17
CA ALA A 16 -5.85 6.12 29.60
C ALA A 16 -5.32 4.81 28.99
N CYS A 17 -6.16 3.76 28.94
CA CYS A 17 -5.82 2.52 28.25
C CYS A 17 -5.57 2.75 26.76
N TRP A 18 -6.47 3.49 26.11
CA TRP A 18 -6.36 3.85 24.70
C TRP A 18 -5.09 4.66 24.40
N LEU A 19 -4.75 5.63 25.26
CA LEU A 19 -3.53 6.43 25.16
C LEU A 19 -2.29 5.55 25.26
N THR A 20 -2.29 4.57 26.16
CA THR A 20 -1.16 3.65 26.33
C THR A 20 -0.96 2.79 25.09
N VAL A 21 -2.04 2.20 24.56
CA VAL A 21 -1.98 1.40 23.33
C VAL A 21 -1.53 2.25 22.15
N SER A 22 -2.05 3.47 22.02
CA SER A 22 -1.68 4.39 20.94
C SER A 22 -0.23 4.89 21.06
N ALA A 23 0.27 5.11 22.27
CA ALA A 23 1.67 5.48 22.47
C ALA A 23 2.61 4.34 22.07
N LEU A 24 2.33 3.11 22.52
CA LEU A 24 3.12 1.92 22.18
C LEU A 24 3.12 1.65 20.67
N GLY A 25 1.94 1.68 20.04
CA GLY A 25 1.84 1.50 18.59
C GLY A 25 2.52 2.61 17.80
N GLY A 26 2.43 3.87 18.26
CA GLY A 26 3.11 5.01 17.64
C GLY A 26 4.63 4.87 17.69
N VAL A 27 5.18 4.49 18.84
CA VAL A 27 6.62 4.19 18.98
C VAL A 27 7.02 3.02 18.06
N GLY A 28 6.19 1.97 18.00
CA GLY A 28 6.41 0.83 17.10
C GLY A 28 6.49 1.23 15.63
N LEU A 29 5.55 2.05 15.14
CA LEU A 29 5.56 2.54 13.76
C LEU A 29 6.74 3.48 13.47
N VAL A 30 7.14 4.32 14.43
CA VAL A 30 8.34 5.16 14.30
C VAL A 30 9.58 4.29 14.14
N ALA A 31 9.76 3.31 15.03
CA ALA A 31 10.88 2.38 14.96
C ALA A 31 10.87 1.59 13.65
N LEU A 32 9.70 1.13 13.21
CA LEU A 32 9.53 0.40 11.95
C LEU A 32 9.90 1.26 10.73
N GLY A 33 9.44 2.51 10.67
CA GLY A 33 9.79 3.42 9.58
C GLY A 33 11.29 3.76 9.53
N LEU A 34 11.93 3.93 10.70
CA LEU A 34 13.38 4.12 10.79
C LEU A 34 14.16 2.87 10.38
N LEU A 35 13.75 1.70 10.85
CA LEU A 35 14.35 0.42 10.48
C LEU A 35 14.26 0.22 8.97
N TYR A 36 13.07 0.44 8.40
CA TYR A 36 12.86 0.36 6.96
C TYR A 36 13.82 1.29 6.20
N LEU A 37 13.96 2.55 6.62
CA LEU A 37 14.90 3.49 5.99
C LEU A 37 16.37 3.01 6.04
N LEU A 38 16.75 2.26 7.08
CA LEU A 38 18.11 1.75 7.27
C LEU A 38 18.38 0.43 6.55
N THR A 39 17.36 -0.39 6.31
CA THR A 39 17.51 -1.76 5.80
C THR A 39 17.01 -1.96 4.38
N VAL A 40 16.37 -0.97 3.76
CA VAL A 40 15.83 -1.11 2.41
C VAL A 40 16.95 -1.17 1.39
N GLU A 41 17.14 -2.37 0.86
CA GLU A 41 17.85 -2.56 -0.38
C GLU A 41 17.00 -2.00 -1.53
N PRO A 42 17.61 -1.36 -2.54
CA PRO A 42 16.88 -0.96 -3.73
C PRO A 42 16.39 -2.21 -4.46
N GLY A 43 15.13 -2.60 -4.22
CA GLY A 43 14.49 -3.70 -4.94
C GLY A 43 14.51 -3.46 -6.45
N HIS A 44 14.63 -4.54 -7.23
CA HIS A 44 14.67 -4.46 -8.70
C HIS A 44 13.37 -3.90 -9.29
N PHE A 45 12.24 -4.10 -8.60
CA PHE A 45 10.91 -3.64 -9.02
C PHE A 45 10.13 -3.06 -7.83
N PRO A 46 9.29 -2.03 -8.04
CA PRO A 46 8.37 -1.58 -7.01
C PRO A 46 7.34 -2.67 -6.72
N GLY A 47 7.20 -3.03 -5.43
CA GLY A 47 6.28 -4.05 -4.95
C GLY A 47 6.93 -5.39 -4.59
N ASP A 48 8.27 -5.51 -4.71
CA ASP A 48 9.02 -6.71 -4.32
C ASP A 48 10.12 -6.38 -3.28
N PRO A 49 10.03 -6.88 -2.03
CA PRO A 49 8.91 -7.62 -1.45
C PRO A 49 7.70 -6.72 -1.12
N PRO A 50 6.48 -7.27 -0.95
CA PRO A 50 5.26 -6.52 -0.61
C PRO A 50 5.25 -5.99 0.85
N ALA A 51 6.42 -5.91 1.50
CA ALA A 51 6.56 -5.47 2.88
C ALA A 51 6.06 -4.03 3.06
N ALA A 52 6.32 -3.14 2.10
CA ALA A 52 5.88 -1.75 2.18
C ALA A 52 4.35 -1.62 2.18
N ASP A 53 3.65 -2.46 1.41
CA ASP A 53 2.19 -2.54 1.40
C ASP A 53 1.62 -2.95 2.75
N MET A 54 2.15 -4.04 3.32
CA MET A 54 1.72 -4.53 4.63
C MET A 54 1.96 -3.49 5.72
N ILE A 55 3.10 -2.79 5.68
CA ILE A 55 3.44 -1.73 6.63
C ILE A 55 2.46 -0.56 6.49
N VAL A 56 2.15 -0.13 5.26
CA VAL A 56 1.22 0.99 5.02
C VAL A 56 -0.20 0.63 5.44
N GLU A 57 -0.68 -0.58 5.13
CA GLU A 57 -2.01 -1.02 5.53
C GLU A 57 -2.14 -1.03 7.06
N LEU A 58 -1.18 -1.64 7.76
CA LEU A 58 -1.13 -1.65 9.23
C LEU A 58 -1.09 -0.22 9.79
N ALA A 59 -0.27 0.65 9.20
CA ALA A 59 -0.13 2.04 9.63
C ALA A 59 -1.43 2.82 9.44
N ILE A 60 -2.14 2.66 8.32
CA ILE A 60 -3.43 3.33 8.07
C ILE A 60 -4.47 2.91 9.11
N VAL A 61 -4.61 1.60 9.37
CA VAL A 61 -5.53 1.09 10.39
C VAL A 61 -5.21 1.69 11.75
N PHE A 62 -3.92 1.70 12.11
CA PHE A 62 -3.46 2.26 13.38
C PHE A 62 -3.67 3.79 13.47
N TRP A 63 -3.39 4.54 12.40
CA TRP A 63 -3.59 5.99 12.35
C TRP A 63 -5.07 6.35 12.48
N LEU A 64 -5.96 5.62 11.82
CA LEU A 64 -7.41 5.82 11.95
C LEU A 64 -7.88 5.55 13.38
N PHE A 65 -7.45 4.44 13.98
CA PHE A 65 -7.71 4.16 15.39
C PHE A 65 -7.21 5.29 16.31
N THR A 66 -5.99 5.80 16.05
CA THR A 66 -5.38 6.87 16.83
C THR A 66 -6.13 8.20 16.65
N LEU A 67 -6.56 8.53 15.44
CA LEU A 67 -7.32 9.74 15.15
C LEU A 67 -8.70 9.71 15.82
N LEU A 68 -9.40 8.59 15.76
CA LEU A 68 -10.72 8.43 16.38
C LEU A 68 -10.67 8.69 17.89
N GLY A 69 -9.68 8.13 18.59
CA GLY A 69 -9.56 8.38 20.02
C GLY A 69 -9.01 9.77 20.36
N LEU A 70 -8.18 10.40 19.51
CA LEU A 70 -7.82 11.81 19.67
C LEU A 70 -9.05 12.72 19.54
N CYS A 71 -9.92 12.46 18.56
CA CYS A 71 -11.20 13.17 18.41
C CYS A 71 -12.09 12.97 19.66
N GLY A 72 -12.17 11.75 20.18
CA GLY A 72 -12.90 11.46 21.43
C GLY A 72 -12.32 12.19 22.64
N ALA A 73 -11.00 12.17 22.80
CA ALA A 73 -10.31 12.89 23.88
C ALA A 73 -10.48 14.41 23.77
N PHE A 74 -10.49 14.95 22.55
CA PHE A 74 -10.76 16.36 22.28
C PHE A 74 -12.21 16.72 22.65
N ALA A 75 -13.20 15.93 22.22
CA ALA A 75 -14.59 16.15 22.60
C ALA A 75 -14.77 16.10 24.12
N TRP A 76 -14.18 15.10 24.79
CA TRP A 76 -14.21 14.99 26.25
C TRP A 76 -13.55 16.19 26.93
N SER A 77 -12.44 16.71 26.38
CA SER A 77 -11.79 17.92 26.90
C SER A 77 -12.65 19.18 26.81
N ARG A 78 -13.59 19.22 25.85
CA ARG A 78 -14.44 20.39 25.59
C ARG A 78 -15.71 20.40 26.43
N PHE A 79 -16.22 19.22 26.78
CA PHE A 79 -17.53 19.03 27.43
C PHE A 79 -17.45 18.41 28.83
N GLY A 80 -16.30 17.84 29.23
CA GLY A 80 -16.09 17.21 30.53
C GLY A 80 -14.92 17.82 31.32
N GLN A 81 -14.77 17.40 32.58
CA GLN A 81 -13.54 17.66 33.34
C GLN A 81 -12.46 16.69 32.88
N GLN A 82 -11.37 17.24 32.34
CA GLN A 82 -10.27 16.43 31.81
C GLN A 82 -9.12 16.39 32.80
N ASP A 83 -8.72 15.17 33.18
CA ASP A 83 -7.55 14.94 34.01
C ASP A 83 -6.27 15.39 33.30
N LYS A 84 -5.30 15.89 34.09
CA LYS A 84 -3.98 16.31 33.58
C LYS A 84 -3.29 15.19 32.79
N VAL A 85 -3.45 13.94 33.25
CA VAL A 85 -2.86 12.74 32.60
C VAL A 85 -3.41 12.57 31.19
N VAL A 86 -4.72 12.61 31.02
CA VAL A 86 -5.36 12.46 29.71
C VAL A 86 -4.95 13.60 28.77
N ARG A 87 -4.87 14.84 29.28
CA ARG A 87 -4.45 16.00 28.47
C ARG A 87 -3.01 15.89 27.96
N VAL A 88 -2.07 15.52 28.84
CA VAL A 88 -0.66 15.34 28.46
C VAL A 88 -0.52 14.14 27.54
N GLY A 89 -1.18 13.03 27.86
CA GLY A 89 -1.18 11.82 27.05
C GLY A 89 -1.68 12.08 25.63
N SER A 90 -2.81 12.78 25.45
CA SER A 90 -3.32 13.12 24.12
C SER A 90 -2.34 13.92 23.28
N LYS A 91 -1.60 14.86 23.90
CA LYS A 91 -0.55 15.61 23.21
C LYS A 91 0.61 14.71 22.79
N THR A 92 1.07 13.83 23.69
CA THR A 92 2.12 12.86 23.38
C THR A 92 1.71 11.95 22.23
N VAL A 93 0.50 11.40 22.26
CA VAL A 93 -0.04 10.55 21.19
C VAL A 93 -0.17 11.31 19.88
N ALA A 94 -0.59 12.59 19.90
CA ALA A 94 -0.63 13.41 18.69
C ALA A 94 0.78 13.64 18.10
N VAL A 95 1.79 13.89 18.93
CA VAL A 95 3.18 14.01 18.48
C VAL A 95 3.69 12.68 17.92
N LEU A 96 3.42 11.56 18.59
CA LEU A 96 3.81 10.24 18.11
C LEU A 96 3.11 9.89 16.79
N LEU A 97 1.84 10.25 16.62
CA LEU A 97 1.12 10.09 15.37
C LEU A 97 1.83 10.86 14.24
N MET A 98 2.15 12.14 14.45
CA MET A 98 2.89 12.95 13.47
C MET A 98 4.26 12.35 13.15
N LEU A 99 5.02 11.93 14.18
CA LEU A 99 6.32 11.29 13.98
C LEU A 99 6.21 9.98 13.21
N SER A 100 5.18 9.17 13.48
CA SER A 100 4.97 7.90 12.77
C SER A 100 4.64 8.10 11.28
N VAL A 101 3.89 9.16 10.94
CA VAL A 101 3.63 9.53 9.54
C VAL A 101 4.94 9.97 8.87
N LEU A 102 5.71 10.83 9.54
CA LEU A 102 6.98 11.32 9.00
C LEU A 102 7.98 10.18 8.78
N SER A 103 8.15 9.28 9.75
CA SER A 103 9.08 8.14 9.63
C SER A 103 8.67 7.16 8.53
N LEU A 104 7.38 7.05 8.21
CA LEU A 104 6.86 6.17 7.16
C LEU A 104 6.76 6.84 5.78
N THR A 105 7.18 8.10 5.65
CA THR A 105 7.24 8.81 4.36
C THR A 105 7.96 8.02 3.25
N PRO A 106 9.10 7.35 3.49
CA PRO A 106 9.76 6.54 2.46
C PRO A 106 8.89 5.36 1.99
N VAL A 107 8.20 4.70 2.91
CA VAL A 107 7.30 3.58 2.62
C VAL A 107 6.12 4.08 1.78
N LEU A 108 5.50 5.19 2.19
CA LEU A 108 4.43 5.83 1.45
C LEU A 108 4.89 6.28 0.05
N ALA A 109 6.11 6.79 -0.07
CA ALA A 109 6.68 7.18 -1.35
C ALA A 109 6.90 5.98 -2.26
N GLN A 110 7.36 4.83 -1.74
CA GLN A 110 7.52 3.60 -2.53
C GLN A 110 6.17 3.09 -3.02
N VAL A 111 5.17 3.02 -2.13
CA VAL A 111 3.80 2.63 -2.46
C VAL A 111 3.14 3.63 -3.42
N GLY A 112 3.48 4.92 -3.33
CA GLY A 112 3.01 5.94 -4.26
C GLY A 112 3.66 5.81 -5.63
N ARG A 113 4.98 5.57 -5.71
CA ARG A 113 5.74 5.49 -6.96
C ARG A 113 5.15 4.47 -7.95
N ARG A 114 4.53 3.37 -7.49
CA ARG A 114 3.91 2.37 -8.37
C ARG A 114 2.60 2.85 -9.03
N HIS A 115 1.92 3.82 -8.43
CA HIS A 115 0.63 4.32 -8.92
C HIS A 115 0.76 5.61 -9.73
N PHE A 116 1.89 6.31 -9.62
CA PHE A 116 2.13 7.60 -10.26
C PHE A 116 3.33 7.55 -11.23
N GLY A 117 3.47 8.60 -12.04
CA GLY A 117 4.58 8.73 -12.99
C GLY A 117 4.62 7.61 -14.03
N GLU A 118 5.81 7.10 -14.31
CA GLU A 118 6.05 6.08 -15.34
C GLU A 118 5.37 4.75 -15.01
N TRP A 119 5.33 4.37 -13.73
CA TRP A 119 4.63 3.15 -13.29
C TRP A 119 3.12 3.27 -13.43
N GLY A 120 2.55 4.46 -13.22
CA GLY A 120 1.14 4.72 -13.51
C GLY A 120 0.81 4.60 -15.01
N GLN A 121 1.74 5.00 -15.89
CA GLN A 121 1.60 4.82 -17.34
C GLN A 121 1.72 3.35 -17.73
N LEU A 122 2.69 2.63 -17.16
CA LEU A 122 2.82 1.19 -17.34
C LEU A 122 1.57 0.44 -16.85
N LYS A 123 1.00 0.82 -15.71
CA LYS A 123 -0.28 0.28 -15.19
C LYS A 123 -1.40 0.40 -16.23
N ALA A 124 -1.52 1.57 -16.87
CA ALA A 124 -2.52 1.79 -17.91
C ALA A 124 -2.27 0.89 -19.14
N LEU A 125 -1.01 0.70 -19.52
CA LEU A 125 -0.63 -0.21 -20.61
C LEU A 125 -0.92 -1.68 -20.27
N LEU A 126 -0.66 -2.10 -19.03
CA LEU A 126 -0.99 -3.44 -18.56
C LEU A 126 -2.50 -3.68 -18.60
N ARG A 127 -3.30 -2.74 -18.09
CA ARG A 127 -4.78 -2.81 -18.18
C ARG A 127 -5.28 -2.88 -19.62
N GLN A 128 -4.70 -2.08 -20.51
CA GLN A 128 -5.02 -2.15 -21.94
C GLN A 128 -4.59 -3.49 -22.53
N GLY A 129 -3.48 -4.04 -22.08
CA GLY A 129 -2.98 -5.35 -22.48
C GLY A 129 -3.94 -6.48 -22.07
N GLU A 130 -4.40 -6.49 -20.83
CA GLU A 130 -5.42 -7.42 -20.32
C GLU A 130 -6.70 -7.34 -21.17
N ALA A 131 -7.20 -6.13 -21.42
CA ALA A 131 -8.39 -5.91 -22.23
C ALA A 131 -8.20 -6.42 -23.68
N LYS A 132 -7.03 -6.19 -24.28
CA LYS A 132 -6.69 -6.70 -25.63
C LYS A 132 -6.60 -8.22 -25.68
N VAL A 133 -6.11 -8.86 -24.62
CA VAL A 133 -6.12 -10.33 -24.54
C VAL A 133 -7.57 -10.82 -24.58
N LEU A 134 -8.40 -10.30 -23.70
CA LEU A 134 -9.81 -10.67 -23.57
C LEU A 134 -10.65 -10.37 -24.84
N GLU A 135 -10.43 -9.22 -25.47
CA GLU A 135 -11.06 -8.85 -26.73
C GLU A 135 -10.70 -9.85 -27.85
N ARG A 136 -9.43 -10.23 -27.96
CA ARG A 136 -8.96 -11.16 -28.99
C ARG A 136 -9.53 -12.57 -28.83
N VAL A 137 -9.68 -13.02 -27.59
CA VAL A 137 -10.25 -14.35 -27.30
C VAL A 137 -11.78 -14.30 -27.16
N GLN A 138 -12.39 -13.11 -27.31
CA GLN A 138 -13.84 -12.86 -27.18
C GLN A 138 -14.41 -13.34 -25.84
N ARG A 139 -13.74 -13.01 -24.73
CA ARG A 139 -14.15 -13.37 -23.36
C ARG A 139 -14.20 -12.16 -22.44
N GLU A 140 -14.92 -12.32 -21.34
CA GLU A 140 -14.96 -11.34 -20.25
C GLU A 140 -13.98 -11.67 -19.11
N GLY A 141 -13.42 -12.89 -19.09
CA GLY A 141 -12.44 -13.32 -18.08
C GLY A 141 -12.27 -14.84 -17.98
N GLY A 142 -11.50 -15.27 -16.97
CA GLY A 142 -11.30 -16.67 -16.59
C GLY A 142 -9.99 -17.29 -17.08
N VAL A 143 -9.88 -18.60 -16.91
CA VAL A 143 -8.68 -19.33 -17.37
C VAL A 143 -8.71 -19.46 -18.88
N LEU A 144 -7.65 -19.03 -19.54
CA LEU A 144 -7.46 -19.18 -20.98
C LEU A 144 -7.04 -20.61 -21.32
N SER A 145 -7.65 -21.16 -22.37
CA SER A 145 -7.21 -22.39 -23.00
C SER A 145 -5.84 -22.21 -23.66
N HIS A 146 -5.18 -23.32 -23.98
CA HIS A 146 -3.88 -23.25 -24.66
C HIS A 146 -3.95 -22.51 -26.00
N GLU A 147 -5.00 -22.78 -26.79
CA GLU A 147 -5.24 -22.14 -28.08
C GLU A 147 -5.48 -20.63 -27.91
N GLU A 148 -6.27 -20.23 -26.91
CA GLU A 148 -6.54 -18.83 -26.59
C GLU A 148 -5.24 -18.08 -26.19
N VAL A 149 -4.37 -18.72 -25.39
CA VAL A 149 -3.06 -18.16 -25.03
C VAL A 149 -2.19 -17.96 -26.27
N VAL A 150 -2.17 -18.93 -27.20
CA VAL A 150 -1.39 -18.84 -28.44
C VAL A 150 -1.89 -17.69 -29.30
N VAL A 151 -3.21 -17.59 -29.53
CA VAL A 151 -3.84 -16.48 -30.27
C VAL A 151 -3.50 -15.13 -29.65
N ALA A 152 -3.65 -15.00 -28.33
CA ALA A 152 -3.32 -13.78 -27.62
C ALA A 152 -1.83 -13.42 -27.77
N ARG A 153 -0.95 -14.40 -27.57
CA ARG A 153 0.51 -14.23 -27.69
C ARG A 153 0.92 -13.82 -29.10
N ASP A 154 0.38 -14.46 -30.13
CA ASP A 154 0.69 -14.14 -31.51
C ASP A 154 0.20 -12.73 -31.89
N GLY A 155 -0.94 -12.29 -31.33
CA GLY A 155 -1.39 -10.91 -31.45
C GLY A 155 -0.41 -9.89 -30.83
N PHE A 156 0.24 -10.22 -29.71
CA PHE A 156 1.30 -9.40 -29.11
C PHE A 156 2.64 -9.50 -29.85
N LYS A 157 2.94 -10.62 -30.52
CA LYS A 157 4.11 -10.72 -31.40
C LYS A 157 3.94 -9.88 -32.67
N ALA A 158 2.74 -9.89 -33.26
CA ALA A 158 2.43 -9.12 -34.46
C ALA A 158 2.43 -7.62 -34.19
N ASN A 159 1.99 -7.20 -33.00
CA ASN A 159 2.00 -5.81 -32.57
C ASN A 159 2.65 -5.69 -31.18
N PRO A 160 4.00 -5.70 -31.11
CA PRO A 160 4.72 -5.58 -29.86
C PRO A 160 4.39 -4.28 -29.13
N VAL A 161 4.19 -4.37 -27.83
CA VAL A 161 3.96 -3.21 -26.96
C VAL A 161 5.20 -3.00 -26.12
N TYR A 162 5.83 -1.83 -26.27
CA TYR A 162 7.02 -1.45 -25.53
C TYR A 162 6.74 -0.24 -24.65
N PHE A 163 7.43 -0.18 -23.52
CA PHE A 163 7.42 0.97 -22.62
C PHE A 163 8.86 1.36 -22.26
N GLN A 164 9.18 2.64 -22.36
CA GLN A 164 10.52 3.15 -22.05
C GLN A 164 10.48 3.91 -20.73
N PHE A 165 11.12 3.36 -19.70
CA PHE A 165 11.42 4.10 -18.48
C PHE A 165 12.58 5.07 -18.75
N LYS A 166 12.54 6.27 -18.17
CA LYS A 166 13.63 7.25 -18.27
C LYS A 166 14.95 6.73 -17.73
N ASP A 167 14.89 5.97 -16.63
CA ASP A 167 16.07 5.50 -15.92
C ASP A 167 16.56 4.12 -16.39
N MET A 168 15.90 3.51 -17.38
CA MET A 168 16.33 2.23 -17.96
C MET A 168 16.97 2.40 -19.33
N PRO A 169 18.06 1.67 -19.63
CA PRO A 169 18.78 1.80 -20.91
C PRO A 169 18.03 1.19 -22.10
N ARG A 170 17.08 0.28 -21.85
CA ARG A 170 16.30 -0.42 -22.89
C ARG A 170 14.81 -0.34 -22.57
N PRO A 171 13.94 -0.35 -23.60
CA PRO A 171 12.51 -0.42 -23.39
C PRO A 171 12.13 -1.82 -22.89
N VAL A 172 11.17 -1.86 -21.97
CA VAL A 172 10.57 -3.10 -21.48
C VAL A 172 9.43 -3.52 -22.43
N GLN A 173 9.18 -4.82 -22.53
CA GLN A 173 8.13 -5.35 -23.41
C GLN A 173 6.94 -5.86 -22.59
N VAL A 174 5.73 -5.43 -22.94
CA VAL A 174 4.50 -6.02 -22.42
C VAL A 174 4.16 -7.25 -23.26
N ARG A 175 4.00 -8.41 -22.62
CA ARG A 175 3.71 -9.68 -23.31
C ARG A 175 2.78 -10.58 -22.49
N VAL A 176 2.13 -11.52 -23.16
CA VAL A 176 1.31 -12.57 -22.52
C VAL A 176 2.23 -13.55 -21.78
N MET A 177 2.08 -13.63 -20.47
CA MET A 177 2.91 -14.46 -19.57
C MET A 177 2.11 -15.55 -18.84
N SER A 178 0.77 -15.52 -18.89
CA SER A 178 -0.09 -16.42 -18.11
C SER A 178 -1.33 -16.87 -18.89
N SER A 179 -1.85 -18.04 -18.54
CA SER A 179 -3.22 -18.46 -18.87
C SER A 179 -4.24 -18.01 -17.82
N LEU A 180 -3.80 -17.63 -16.63
CA LEU A 180 -4.63 -17.11 -15.53
C LEU A 180 -4.46 -15.59 -15.41
N PRO A 181 -5.51 -14.83 -15.06
CA PRO A 181 -5.36 -13.40 -14.80
C PRO A 181 -4.42 -13.16 -13.60
N PRO A 182 -3.60 -12.09 -13.63
CA PRO A 182 -3.32 -11.22 -14.78
C PRO A 182 -2.62 -11.99 -15.93
N TYR A 183 -3.07 -11.80 -17.18
CA TYR A 183 -2.56 -12.53 -18.35
C TYR A 183 -1.24 -11.96 -18.87
N VAL A 184 -1.07 -10.64 -18.78
CA VAL A 184 0.09 -9.92 -19.29
C VAL A 184 1.08 -9.59 -18.17
N GLY A 185 2.35 -9.53 -18.55
CA GLY A 185 3.42 -9.05 -17.68
C GLY A 185 4.46 -8.28 -18.48
N VAL A 186 5.54 -7.91 -17.79
CA VAL A 186 6.60 -7.03 -18.28
C VAL A 186 7.90 -7.82 -18.35
N ASP A 187 8.45 -7.91 -19.55
CA ASP A 187 9.78 -8.44 -19.82
C ASP A 187 10.78 -7.27 -19.80
N PHE A 188 11.63 -7.26 -18.78
CA PHE A 188 12.69 -6.26 -18.61
C PHE A 188 13.97 -6.61 -19.38
N GLY A 189 13.98 -7.74 -20.09
CA GLY A 189 15.15 -8.27 -20.77
C GLY A 189 16.06 -9.08 -19.84
N ASP A 190 17.02 -9.78 -20.44
CA ASP A 190 18.04 -10.58 -19.74
C ASP A 190 17.48 -11.64 -18.77
N GLY A 191 16.26 -12.12 -19.04
CA GLY A 191 15.57 -13.11 -18.22
C GLY A 191 14.71 -12.53 -17.10
N ASN A 192 14.75 -11.22 -16.87
CA ASN A 192 14.00 -10.56 -15.81
C ASN A 192 12.56 -10.31 -16.24
N ASN A 193 11.65 -11.19 -15.85
CA ASN A 193 10.22 -11.01 -16.07
C ASN A 193 9.53 -10.68 -14.77
N ALA A 194 8.56 -9.77 -14.82
CA ALA A 194 7.66 -9.59 -13.70
C ALA A 194 6.21 -9.46 -14.16
N ARG A 195 5.30 -9.90 -13.31
CA ARG A 195 3.87 -9.75 -13.54
C ARG A 195 3.26 -8.98 -12.40
N PHE A 196 2.46 -7.98 -12.76
CA PHE A 196 1.81 -7.12 -11.79
C PHE A 196 0.31 -7.30 -11.87
N ASP A 197 -0.34 -7.31 -10.71
CA ASP A 197 -1.77 -7.09 -10.66
C ASP A 197 -2.06 -5.66 -11.17
N PRO A 198 -2.86 -5.49 -12.23
CA PRO A 198 -3.03 -4.20 -12.91
C PRO A 198 -3.86 -3.19 -12.10
N ASP A 199 -4.49 -3.60 -11.00
CA ASP A 199 -5.29 -2.73 -10.13
C ASP A 199 -4.48 -2.23 -8.94
N THR A 200 -3.75 -3.13 -8.30
CA THR A 200 -2.93 -2.85 -7.12
C THR A 200 -1.49 -2.50 -7.45
N MET A 201 -1.00 -2.90 -8.62
CA MET A 201 0.42 -2.89 -9.01
C MET A 201 1.32 -3.71 -8.08
N LEU A 202 0.76 -4.72 -7.40
CA LEU A 202 1.52 -5.70 -6.64
C LEU A 202 2.19 -6.69 -7.59
N CYS A 203 3.45 -7.01 -7.33
CA CYS A 203 4.15 -8.07 -8.05
C CYS A 203 3.55 -9.42 -7.66
N THR A 204 3.00 -10.13 -8.63
CA THR A 204 2.42 -11.48 -8.47
C THR A 204 3.41 -12.58 -8.86
N PHE A 205 4.46 -12.21 -9.60
CA PHE A 205 5.50 -13.10 -10.08
C PHE A 205 6.73 -12.28 -10.49
N SER A 206 7.93 -12.72 -10.07
CA SER A 206 9.23 -12.24 -10.53
C SER A 206 10.16 -13.44 -10.76
N ASP A 207 10.94 -13.41 -11.84
CA ASP A 207 12.03 -14.36 -12.15
C ASP A 207 13.36 -13.97 -11.46
#